data_AF-A0A8S3CFB5-F1
#
_entry.id   AF-A0A8S3CFB5-F1
#
_cell.length_a   1.000
_cell.length_b   1.000
_cell.length_c   1.000
_cell.angle_alpha   90.00
_cell.angle_beta   90.00
_cell.angle_gamma   90.00
#
_symmetry.space_group_name_H-M   'P 1'
#
loop_
_entity.id
_entity.type
_entity.pdbx_description
1 polymer ?
#
loop_
_entity_poly.entity_id
_entity_poly.type
_entity_poly.pdbx_seq_one_letter_code
_entity_poly.pdbx_strand_id
1 'polypeptide(L)'
;DAARRQRNRKRNYIHRLHRCRHILVRRIYHRFTMSSVKDILRQHHIHYRHIKIVASSLIIGINNSTLQHEFNQSLPKDSFDREHYYYRRRQHYHHHQHH
;
A
#
# COMPACT_ATOMS: atom_id res chain seq x y z
N ASP A 1 34.16 4.80 7.73
CA ASP A 1 32.99 5.40 7.05
C ASP A 1 31.64 4.68 7.10
N ALA A 2 31.57 3.35 7.26
CA ALA A 2 30.28 2.62 7.22
C ALA A 2 29.27 3.07 8.30
N ALA A 3 29.72 3.28 9.55
CA ALA A 3 28.87 3.71 10.66
C ALA A 3 28.25 5.11 10.47
N ARG A 4 28.94 6.01 9.76
CA ARG A 4 28.43 7.35 9.44
C ARG A 4 27.35 7.29 8.35
N ARG A 5 27.56 6.45 7.33
CA ARG A 5 26.54 6.19 6.28
C ARG A 5 25.28 5.56 6.84
N GLN A 6 25.41 4.62 7.79
CA GLN A 6 24.27 3.98 8.45
C GLN A 6 23.43 4.98 9.28
N ARG A 7 24.09 5.84 10.06
CA ARG A 7 23.43 6.93 10.81
C ARG A 7 22.70 7.90 9.87
N ASN A 8 23.33 8.30 8.76
CA ASN A 8 22.71 9.18 7.77
C ASN A 8 21.50 8.54 7.07
N ARG A 9 21.56 7.24 6.76
CA ARG A 9 20.40 6.49 6.21
C ARG A 9 19.24 6.47 7.20
N LYS A 10 19.50 6.20 8.49
CA LYS A 10 18.48 6.21 9.55
C LYS A 10 17.86 7.60 9.71
N ARG A 11 18.68 8.66 9.74
CA ARG A 11 18.21 10.05 9.84
C ARG A 11 17.36 10.46 8.63
N ASN A 12 17.80 10.12 7.42
CA ASN A 12 17.05 10.38 6.20
C ASN A 12 15.74 9.60 6.13
N TYR A 13 15.71 8.36 6.63
CA TYR A 13 14.49 7.58 6.75
C TYR A 13 13.50 8.24 7.71
N ILE A 14 13.97 8.66 8.90
CA ILE A 14 13.16 9.39 9.89
C ILE A 14 12.63 10.71 9.30
N HIS A 15 13.48 11.51 8.64
CA HIS A 15 13.03 12.73 7.98
C HIS A 15 12.01 12.46 6.86
N ARG A 16 12.15 11.36 6.09
CA ARG A 16 11.14 10.97 5.09
C ARG A 16 9.83 10.55 5.73
N LEU A 17 9.87 9.84 6.86
CA LEU A 17 8.69 9.49 7.65
C LEU A 17 7.97 10.74 8.16
N HIS A 18 8.69 11.70 8.75
CA HIS A 18 8.10 12.95 9.22
C HIS A 18 7.53 13.83 8.09
N ARG A 19 8.05 13.74 6.86
CA ARG A 19 7.45 14.38 5.68
C ARG A 19 6.17 13.68 5.19
N CYS A 20 5.94 12.44 5.58
CA CYS A 20 4.67 11.74 5.32
C CYS A 20 3.74 12.00 6.51
N ARG A 21 3.26 13.24 6.63
CA ARG A 21 2.41 13.69 7.74
C ARG A 21 1.07 12.94 7.82
N HIS A 22 0.71 12.22 6.76
CA HIS A 22 -0.56 11.54 6.60
C HIS A 22 -0.32 10.05 6.30
N ILE A 23 -0.78 9.20 7.22
CA ILE A 23 -0.65 7.75 7.15
C ILE A 23 -2.04 7.14 7.17
N LEU A 24 -2.31 6.27 6.20
CA LEU A 24 -3.54 5.51 6.09
C LEU A 24 -3.24 4.06 6.46
N VAL A 25 -4.00 3.51 7.42
CA VAL A 25 -3.83 2.13 7.88
C VAL A 25 -5.07 1.34 7.50
N ARG A 26 -4.89 0.21 6.84
CA ARG A 26 -5.95 -0.71 6.42
C ARG A 26 -5.65 -2.11 6.92
N ARG A 27 -6.69 -2.88 7.26
CA ARG A 27 -6.55 -4.33 7.43
C ARG A 27 -6.30 -4.96 6.07
N ILE A 28 -5.41 -5.94 6.03
CA ILE A 28 -5.08 -6.68 4.81
C ILE A 28 -5.08 -8.18 5.09
N TYR A 29 -5.66 -8.94 4.16
CA TYR A 29 -5.61 -10.39 4.21
C TYR A 29 -4.18 -10.89 3.95
N HIS A 30 -3.70 -11.80 4.79
CA HIS A 30 -2.29 -12.23 4.84
C HIS A 30 -1.73 -12.78 3.52
N ARG A 31 -2.58 -13.18 2.57
CA ARG A 31 -2.15 -13.69 1.26
C ARG A 31 -1.88 -12.61 0.21
N PHE A 32 -2.19 -11.35 0.51
CA PHE A 32 -1.81 -10.26 -0.39
C PHE A 32 -0.31 -10.06 -0.39
N THR A 33 0.27 -10.11 -1.58
CA THR A 33 1.67 -9.72 -1.79
C THR A 33 1.78 -8.22 -1.98
N MET A 34 2.99 -7.68 -1.80
CA MET A 34 3.25 -6.27 -2.09
C MET A 34 2.96 -5.92 -3.55
N SER A 35 3.19 -6.84 -4.51
CA SER A 35 2.87 -6.59 -5.92
C SER A 35 1.36 -6.41 -6.11
N SER A 36 0.56 -7.36 -5.59
CA SER A 36 -0.89 -7.29 -5.66
C SER A 36 -1.43 -6.00 -5.05
N VAL A 37 -0.90 -5.57 -3.90
CA VAL A 37 -1.25 -4.30 -3.27
C VAL A 37 -0.97 -3.11 -4.19
N LYS A 38 0.20 -3.05 -4.82
CA LYS A 38 0.55 -1.97 -5.76
C LYS A 38 -0.40 -1.93 -6.95
N ASP A 39 -0.81 -3.09 -7.46
CA ASP A 39 -1.73 -3.18 -8.59
C ASP A 39 -3.14 -2.71 -8.21
N ILE A 40 -3.62 -3.04 -7.01
CA ILE A 40 -4.87 -2.48 -6.45
C ILE A 40 -4.78 -0.95 -6.43
N LEU A 41 -3.73 -0.42 -5.81
CA LEU A 41 -3.57 1.03 -5.67
C LEU A 41 -3.49 1.72 -7.03
N ARG A 42 -2.84 1.10 -8.02
CA ARG A 42 -2.80 1.63 -9.40
C ARG A 42 -4.18 1.69 -10.04
N GLN A 43 -4.99 0.63 -9.91
CA GLN A 43 -6.35 0.57 -10.48
C GLN A 43 -7.27 1.64 -9.89
N HIS A 44 -7.08 1.97 -8.61
CA HIS A 44 -7.85 3.01 -7.94
C HIS A 44 -7.21 4.42 -8.08
N HIS A 45 -6.20 4.57 -8.95
CA HIS A 45 -5.48 5.84 -9.17
C HIS A 45 -4.89 6.46 -7.89
N ILE A 46 -4.43 5.59 -6.98
CA ILE A 46 -4.00 5.95 -5.65
C ILE A 46 -2.51 6.30 -5.62
N HIS A 47 -2.20 7.59 -5.47
CA HIS A 47 -0.82 8.09 -5.39
C HIS A 47 -0.26 8.01 -3.97
N TYR A 48 0.64 7.06 -3.72
CA TYR A 48 1.32 6.90 -2.43
C TYR A 48 2.80 7.26 -2.51
N ARG A 49 3.37 7.69 -1.38
CA ARG A 49 4.82 7.94 -1.23
C ARG A 49 5.55 6.75 -0.66
N HIS A 50 4.93 6.06 0.30
CA HIS A 50 5.47 4.83 0.86
C HIS A 50 4.34 3.85 1.15
N ILE A 51 4.61 2.57 0.99
CA ILE A 51 3.70 1.51 1.39
C ILE A 51 4.47 0.44 2.14
N LYS A 52 3.86 -0.14 3.16
CA LYS A 52 4.43 -1.23 3.93
C LYS A 52 3.33 -2.17 4.42
N ILE A 53 3.59 -3.46 4.35
CA ILE A 53 2.77 -4.48 5.00
C ILE A 53 3.48 -4.87 6.30
N VAL A 54 2.76 -4.83 7.42
CA VAL A 54 3.23 -5.24 8.73
C VAL A 54 2.15 -6.12 9.34
N ALA A 55 2.45 -7.42 9.50
CA ALA A 55 1.47 -8.42 9.89
C ALA A 55 0.20 -8.33 9.00
N SER A 56 -0.97 -8.16 9.60
CA SER A 56 -2.27 -8.03 8.90
C SER A 56 -2.66 -6.58 8.63
N SER A 57 -1.68 -5.66 8.60
CA SER A 57 -1.90 -4.23 8.38
C SER A 57 -1.12 -3.71 7.17
N LEU A 58 -1.82 -3.01 6.29
CA LEU A 58 -1.26 -2.22 5.21
C LEU A 58 -1.16 -0.76 5.65
N ILE A 59 0.05 -0.22 5.62
CA ILE A 59 0.36 1.18 5.95
C ILE A 59 0.68 1.89 4.64
N ILE A 60 -0.05 2.96 4.35
CA ILE A 60 0.09 3.78 3.15
C ILE A 60 0.40 5.21 3.57
N GLY A 61 1.60 5.67 3.25
CA GLY A 61 1.99 7.06 3.43
C GLY A 61 1.62 7.91 2.24
N ILE A 62 0.92 9.00 2.50
CA ILE A 62 0.45 9.96 1.50
C ILE A 62 1.06 11.34 1.74
N ASN A 63 1.15 12.13 0.67
CA ASN A 63 1.85 13.43 0.69
C ASN A 63 0.99 14.59 1.17
N ASN A 64 -0.34 14.49 1.11
CA ASN A 64 -1.25 15.61 1.32
C ASN A 64 -2.47 15.16 2.13
N SER A 65 -2.94 16.02 3.04
CA SER A 65 -4.19 15.84 3.80
C SER A 65 -5.42 15.83 2.90
N THR A 66 -5.44 16.63 1.83
CA THR A 66 -6.57 16.70 0.89
C THR A 66 -6.81 15.34 0.23
N LEU A 67 -5.72 14.67 -0.16
CA LEU A 67 -5.75 13.33 -0.72
C LEU A 67 -6.23 12.27 0.29
N GLN A 68 -6.14 12.51 1.60
CA GLN A 68 -6.60 11.54 2.60
C GLN A 68 -8.12 11.33 2.55
N HIS A 69 -8.89 12.39 2.30
CA HIS A 69 -10.34 12.30 2.18
C HIS A 69 -10.73 11.62 0.87
N GLU A 70 -10.12 12.02 -0.24
CA GLU A 70 -10.30 11.40 -1.56
C GLU A 70 -9.96 9.91 -1.51
N PHE A 71 -8.87 9.51 -0.84
CA PHE A 71 -8.52 8.10 -0.67
C PHE A 71 -9.58 7.28 0.07
N ASN A 72 -10.24 7.86 1.08
CA ASN A 72 -11.30 7.14 1.79
C ASN A 72 -12.54 6.91 0.91
N GLN A 73 -12.74 7.74 -0.12
CA GLN A 73 -13.81 7.59 -1.10
C GLN A 73 -13.40 6.69 -2.27
N SER A 74 -12.17 6.85 -2.79
CA SER A 74 -11.68 6.15 -3.99
C SER A 74 -11.13 4.75 -3.72
N LEU A 75 -10.70 4.45 -2.49
CA LEU A 75 -10.19 3.15 -2.07
C LEU A 75 -11.16 2.49 -1.08
N PRO A 76 -12.06 1.60 -1.55
CA PRO A 76 -13.01 0.89 -0.72
C PRO A 76 -12.34 0.17 0.46
N LYS A 77 -13.00 0.16 1.63
CA LYS A 77 -12.41 -0.36 2.89
C LYS A 77 -12.08 -1.87 2.81
N ASP A 78 -12.79 -2.57 1.95
CA ASP A 78 -12.79 -4.00 1.65
C ASP A 78 -11.79 -4.40 0.55
N SER A 79 -11.15 -3.44 -0.14
CA SER A 79 -10.22 -3.70 -1.26
C SER A 79 -9.06 -4.66 -0.92
N PHE A 80 -8.81 -4.92 0.36
CA PHE A 80 -7.72 -5.76 0.85
C PHE A 80 -8.20 -6.93 1.73
N ASP A 81 -9.50 -7.24 1.71
CA ASP A 81 -10.05 -8.31 2.51
C ASP A 81 -9.92 -9.69 1.83
N ARG A 82 -10.41 -10.72 2.54
CA ARG A 82 -10.36 -12.09 2.07
C ARG A 82 -11.21 -12.29 0.81
N GLU A 83 -12.38 -11.67 0.72
CA GLU A 83 -13.31 -11.85 -0.38
C GLU A 83 -12.76 -11.25 -1.67
N HIS A 84 -12.23 -10.04 -1.58
CA HIS A 84 -11.57 -9.34 -2.67
C HIS A 84 -10.35 -10.11 -3.20
N TYR A 85 -9.58 -10.73 -2.31
CA TYR A 85 -8.47 -11.60 -2.72
C TYR A 85 -8.94 -12.77 -3.60
N TYR A 86 -9.98 -13.49 -3.18
CA TYR A 86 -10.49 -14.62 -3.96
C TYR A 86 -11.16 -14.17 -5.25
N TYR A 87 -11.85 -13.03 -5.24
CA TYR A 87 -12.43 -12.43 -6.45
C TYR A 87 -11.35 -12.15 -7.50
N ARG A 88 -10.28 -11.43 -7.14
CA ARG A 88 -9.17 -11.16 -8.07
C ARG A 88 -8.51 -12.43 -8.56
N ARG A 89 -8.27 -13.37 -7.64
CA ARG A 89 -7.61 -14.63 -7.99
C ARG A 89 -8.42 -15.41 -9.03
N ARG A 90 -9.75 -15.45 -8.90
CA ARG A 90 -10.65 -16.06 -9.89
C ARG A 90 -10.56 -15.35 -11.24
N GLN A 91 -10.56 -14.00 -11.26
CA GLN A 91 -10.45 -13.26 -12.52
C GLN A 91 -9.14 -13.54 -13.27
N HIS A 92 -8.02 -13.65 -12.55
CA HIS A 92 -6.75 -14.05 -13.16
C HIS A 92 -6.79 -15.47 -13.74
N TYR A 93 -7.45 -16.43 -13.08
CA TYR A 93 -7.59 -17.79 -13.62
C TYR A 93 -8.42 -17.84 -14.91
N HIS A 94 -9.52 -17.10 -14.99
CA HIS A 94 -10.34 -17.06 -16.20
C HIS A 94 -9.61 -16.43 -17.39
N HIS A 95 -8.75 -15.43 -17.15
CA HIS A 95 -7.98 -14.79 -18.22
C HIS A 95 -6.93 -15.72 -18.85
N HIS A 96 -6.46 -16.72 -18.10
CA HIS A 96 -5.49 -17.72 -18.57
C HIS A 96 -6.13 -18.97 -19.22
N GLN A 97 -7.47 -19.11 -19.22
CA GLN A 97 -8.16 -20.22 -19.89
C GLN A 97 -8.68 -19.86 -21.30
N HIS A 98 -8.59 -18.59 -21.70
CA HIS A 98 -9.04 -18.10 -23.00
C HIS A 98 -7.89 -17.67 -23.94
N HIS A 99 -6.66 -18.04 -23.60
CA HIS A 99 -5.45 -17.88 -24.43
C HIS A 99 -4.76 -19.24 -24.57
#